data_AF-A0A1L9U3T5-F1
#
_entry.id   AF-A0A1L9U3T5-F1
#
_cell.length_a   1.000
_cell.length_b   1.000
_cell.length_c   1.000
_cell.angle_alpha   90.00
_cell.angle_beta   90.00
_cell.angle_gamma   90.00
#
_symmetry.space_group_name_H-M   'P 1'
#
loop_
_entity.id
_entity.type
_entity.pdbx_description
1 polymer ?
#
loop_
_entity_poly.entity_id
_entity_poly.type
_entity_poly.pdbx_seq_one_letter_code
_entity_poly.pdbx_strand_id
1 'polypeptide(L)'
;GDFQGAQFYRLRQVRCPYYDIRKRLWGPIAKYIQVGHKLRFCVQREVYLKAKHDMLYEQLNLDPSTDKSSTWVTEMQTYKEKLQSLPEAIWSLERDTHRCMIAIPDGPLKRMLCAHVKRKDWYLSQWLREECARSGGCCARGCGCCERPRNDERPQHRGHCTSMCLCCEKARGCTIKIDDYDNDAMLVDVFVMGF
;
A
#
# COMPACT_ATOMS: atom_id res chain seq x y z
N GLY A 1 10.46 -28.29 24.09
CA GLY A 1 11.25 -28.13 22.86
C GLY A 1 12.62 -27.59 23.23
N ASP A 2 13.68 -28.01 22.51
CA ASP A 2 15.07 -27.62 22.79
C ASP A 2 15.34 -26.14 22.45
N PHE A 3 15.20 -25.30 23.47
CA PHE A 3 15.42 -23.86 23.36
C PHE A 3 16.90 -23.51 23.14
N GLN A 4 17.82 -24.26 23.75
CA GLN A 4 19.25 -23.99 23.68
C GLN A 4 19.81 -24.32 22.30
N GLY A 5 19.41 -25.47 21.72
CA GLY A 5 19.69 -25.78 20.32
C GLY A 5 19.12 -24.73 19.37
N ALA A 6 17.88 -24.27 19.61
CA ALA A 6 17.28 -23.21 18.81
C ALA A 6 18.03 -21.87 18.89
N GLN A 7 18.63 -21.51 20.02
CA GLN A 7 19.47 -20.31 20.15
C GLN A 7 20.84 -20.50 19.50
N PHE A 8 21.45 -21.68 19.63
CA PHE A 8 22.72 -22.02 18.99
C PHE A 8 22.63 -21.93 17.46
N TYR A 9 21.58 -22.49 16.84
CA TYR A 9 21.37 -22.37 15.40
C TYR A 9 21.09 -20.92 14.94
N ARG A 10 20.44 -20.08 15.77
CA ARG A 10 20.28 -18.64 15.47
C ARG A 10 21.63 -17.92 15.44
N LEU A 11 22.51 -18.17 16.43
CA LEU A 11 23.86 -17.60 16.47
C LEU A 11 24.70 -18.04 15.26
N ARG A 12 24.56 -19.30 14.85
CA ARG A 12 25.28 -19.85 13.70
C ARG A 12 24.81 -19.24 12.38
N GLN A 13 23.52 -18.92 12.24
CA GLN A 13 22.96 -18.21 11.08
C GLN A 13 23.43 -16.75 10.99
N VAL A 14 23.74 -16.10 12.12
CA VAL A 14 24.30 -14.73 12.15
C VAL A 14 25.78 -14.71 11.73
N ARG A 15 26.53 -15.80 11.96
CA ARG A 15 27.97 -15.92 11.66
C ARG A 15 28.32 -16.27 10.21
N CYS A 16 27.34 -16.39 9.31
CA CYS A 16 27.59 -16.66 7.89
C CYS A 16 28.16 -15.39 7.21
N PRO A 17 29.09 -15.47 6.21
CA PRO A 17 29.85 -14.31 5.72
C PRO A 17 28.93 -13.16 5.30
N TYR A 18 28.97 -12.10 6.10
CA TYR A 18 27.97 -11.02 6.17
C TYR A 18 27.86 -10.13 4.92
N TYR A 19 28.66 -10.41 3.88
CA TYR A 19 28.81 -9.58 2.68
C TYR A 19 28.07 -10.14 1.45
N ASP A 20 28.15 -11.45 1.18
CA ASP A 20 27.47 -12.08 0.02
C ASP A 20 25.96 -12.30 0.30
N ILE A 21 25.63 -12.56 1.57
CA ILE A 21 24.26 -12.69 2.09
C ILE A 21 23.47 -11.39 1.93
N ARG A 22 24.08 -10.23 2.21
CA ARG A 22 23.42 -8.93 2.05
C ARG A 22 22.97 -8.71 0.60
N LYS A 23 23.82 -8.97 -0.39
CA LYS A 23 23.46 -8.78 -1.81
C LYS A 23 22.40 -9.79 -2.28
N ARG A 24 22.51 -11.07 -1.88
CA ARG A 24 21.55 -12.12 -2.31
C ARG A 24 20.18 -12.01 -1.64
N LEU A 25 20.10 -11.57 -0.38
CA LEU A 25 18.82 -11.45 0.34
C LEU A 25 18.12 -10.10 0.10
N TRP A 26 18.87 -9.04 -0.17
CA TRP A 26 18.28 -7.70 -0.27
C TRP A 26 17.36 -7.54 -1.47
N GLY A 27 17.71 -8.13 -2.62
CA GLY A 27 16.88 -8.05 -3.84
C GLY A 27 15.43 -8.52 -3.63
N PRO A 28 15.20 -9.76 -3.19
CA PRO A 28 13.83 -10.27 -2.93
C PRO A 28 13.08 -9.48 -1.85
N ILE A 29 13.77 -8.97 -0.82
CA ILE A 29 13.16 -8.20 0.27
C ILE A 29 12.78 -6.80 -0.19
N ALA A 30 13.66 -6.11 -0.89
CA ALA A 30 13.37 -4.82 -1.50
C ALA A 30 12.15 -4.94 -2.43
N LYS A 31 12.14 -5.98 -3.29
CA LYS A 31 11.00 -6.25 -4.15
C LYS A 31 9.72 -6.53 -3.36
N TYR A 32 9.79 -7.31 -2.28
CA TYR A 32 8.65 -7.57 -1.40
C TYR A 32 8.06 -6.27 -0.83
N ILE A 33 8.91 -5.36 -0.34
CA ILE A 33 8.50 -4.06 0.20
C ILE A 33 7.85 -3.22 -0.90
N GLN A 34 8.52 -3.07 -2.06
CA GLN A 34 8.00 -2.31 -3.21
C GLN A 34 6.63 -2.82 -3.66
N VAL A 35 6.47 -4.14 -3.81
CA VAL A 35 5.19 -4.74 -4.20
C VAL A 35 4.11 -4.45 -3.14
N GLY A 36 4.46 -4.51 -1.85
CA GLY A 36 3.54 -4.14 -0.77
C GLY A 36 3.07 -2.68 -0.83
N HIS A 37 3.95 -1.76 -1.19
CA HIS A 37 3.60 -0.36 -1.40
C HIS A 37 2.73 -0.15 -2.66
N LYS A 38 3.08 -0.79 -3.78
CA LYS A 38 2.26 -0.80 -5.02
C LYS A 38 0.86 -1.34 -4.77
N LEU A 39 0.75 -2.45 -4.03
CA LEU A 39 -0.52 -3.07 -3.68
C LEU A 39 -1.39 -2.12 -2.83
N ARG A 40 -0.79 -1.49 -1.81
CA ARG A 40 -1.47 -0.46 -0.99
C ARG A 40 -2.01 0.67 -1.83
N PHE A 41 -1.22 1.17 -2.79
CA PHE A 41 -1.63 2.21 -3.72
C PHE A 41 -2.82 1.77 -4.59
N CYS A 42 -2.73 0.61 -5.25
CA CYS A 42 -3.79 0.11 -6.13
C CYS A 42 -5.11 -0.09 -5.38
N VAL A 43 -5.07 -0.68 -4.18
CA VAL A 43 -6.26 -0.86 -3.35
C VAL A 43 -6.86 0.49 -2.94
N GLN A 44 -6.04 1.46 -2.54
CA GLN A 44 -6.56 2.78 -2.18
C GLN A 44 -7.10 3.55 -3.39
N ARG A 45 -6.46 3.41 -4.55
CA ARG A 45 -6.90 3.99 -5.82
C ARG A 45 -8.25 3.44 -6.27
N GLU A 46 -8.47 2.13 -6.11
CA GLU A 46 -9.77 1.50 -6.40
C GLU A 46 -10.89 2.16 -5.59
N VAL A 47 -10.68 2.34 -4.28
CA VAL A 47 -11.66 3.02 -3.40
C VAL A 47 -11.87 4.47 -3.78
N TYR A 48 -10.78 5.19 -4.08
CA TYR A 48 -10.84 6.58 -4.49
C TYR A 48 -11.67 6.77 -5.76
N LEU A 49 -11.39 5.98 -6.80
CA LEU A 49 -12.07 6.12 -8.09
C LEU A 49 -13.55 5.73 -8.00
N LYS A 50 -13.89 4.68 -7.24
CA LYS A 50 -15.30 4.32 -6.97
C LYS A 50 -16.02 5.49 -6.30
N ALA A 51 -15.49 6.01 -5.21
CA ALA A 51 -16.11 7.11 -4.50
C ALA A 51 -16.20 8.41 -5.33
N LYS A 52 -15.19 8.73 -6.16
CA LYS A 52 -15.28 9.87 -7.08
C LYS A 52 -16.35 9.69 -8.15
N HIS A 53 -16.46 8.49 -8.71
CA HIS A 53 -17.53 8.16 -9.64
C HIS A 53 -18.91 8.32 -8.98
N ASP A 54 -19.08 7.77 -7.77
CA ASP A 54 -20.36 7.80 -7.06
C ASP A 54 -20.77 9.22 -6.67
N MET A 55 -19.81 10.05 -6.23
CA MET A 55 -20.05 11.48 -5.96
C MET A 55 -20.55 12.24 -7.20
N LEU A 56 -19.97 11.97 -8.38
CA LEU A 56 -20.43 12.60 -9.63
C LEU A 56 -21.78 12.06 -10.07
N TYR A 57 -22.04 10.77 -9.89
CA TYR A 57 -23.33 10.16 -10.19
C TYR A 57 -24.46 10.75 -9.34
N GLU A 58 -24.22 10.92 -8.04
CA GLU A 58 -25.16 11.58 -7.13
C GLU A 58 -25.42 13.04 -7.54
N GLN A 59 -24.38 13.78 -7.93
CA GLN A 59 -24.51 15.16 -8.40
C GLN A 59 -25.33 15.26 -9.70
N LEU A 60 -25.10 14.36 -10.66
CA LEU A 60 -25.87 14.28 -11.90
C LEU A 60 -27.34 13.95 -11.65
N ASN A 61 -27.63 13.04 -10.72
CA ASN A 61 -29.02 12.67 -10.40
C ASN A 61 -29.78 13.84 -9.73
N LEU A 62 -29.08 14.72 -9.02
CA LEU A 62 -29.68 15.90 -8.38
C LEU A 62 -29.95 17.03 -9.38
N ASP A 63 -29.04 17.26 -10.34
CA ASP A 63 -29.21 18.28 -11.38
C ASP A 63 -28.71 17.76 -12.75
N PRO A 64 -29.56 17.00 -13.48
CA PRO A 64 -29.18 16.41 -14.76
C PRO A 64 -28.93 17.42 -15.86
N SER A 65 -29.48 18.63 -15.74
CA SER A 65 -29.46 19.67 -16.77
C SER A 65 -28.39 20.74 -16.51
N THR A 66 -27.51 20.53 -15.53
CA THR A 66 -26.40 21.46 -15.30
C THR A 66 -25.47 21.54 -16.50
N ASP A 67 -24.91 22.72 -16.76
CA ASP A 67 -23.92 22.93 -17.84
C ASP A 67 -22.69 22.02 -17.68
N LYS A 68 -22.46 21.50 -16.47
CA LYS A 68 -21.36 20.58 -16.13
C LYS A 68 -21.67 19.11 -16.44
N SER A 69 -22.89 18.75 -16.81
CA SER A 69 -23.32 17.36 -16.95
C SER A 69 -22.46 16.60 -17.95
N SER A 70 -22.15 17.21 -19.09
CA SER A 70 -21.27 16.60 -20.11
C SER A 70 -19.87 16.30 -19.57
N THR A 71 -19.30 17.24 -18.81
CA THR A 71 -17.97 17.10 -18.19
C THR A 71 -17.97 16.00 -17.14
N TRP A 72 -18.97 15.97 -16.26
CA TRP A 72 -19.11 14.94 -15.23
C TRP A 72 -19.26 13.55 -15.83
N VAL A 73 -20.06 13.40 -16.90
CA VAL A 73 -20.20 12.13 -17.62
C VAL A 73 -18.86 11.67 -18.20
N THR A 74 -18.08 12.57 -18.81
CA THR A 74 -16.72 12.24 -19.32
C THR A 74 -15.76 11.83 -18.19
N GLU A 75 -15.76 12.53 -17.05
CA GLU A 75 -14.91 12.18 -15.91
C GLU A 75 -15.29 10.84 -15.29
N MET A 76 -16.59 10.57 -15.13
CA MET A 76 -17.09 9.28 -14.65
C MET A 76 -16.68 8.13 -15.57
N GLN A 77 -16.80 8.31 -16.88
CA GLN A 77 -16.37 7.32 -17.86
C GLN A 77 -14.86 7.06 -17.75
N THR A 78 -14.07 8.11 -17.58
CA THR A 78 -12.62 8.00 -17.32
C THR A 78 -12.32 7.21 -16.04
N TYR A 79 -13.05 7.46 -14.94
CA TYR A 79 -12.88 6.70 -13.70
C TYR A 79 -13.25 5.23 -13.88
N LYS A 80 -14.33 4.93 -14.61
CA LYS A 80 -14.77 3.57 -14.91
C LYS A 80 -13.73 2.81 -15.72
N GLU A 81 -13.13 3.43 -16.73
CA GLU A 81 -12.04 2.85 -17.52
C GLU A 81 -10.81 2.56 -16.64
N LYS A 82 -10.41 3.52 -15.79
CA LYS A 82 -9.30 3.31 -14.84
C LYS A 82 -9.59 2.23 -13.80
N LEU A 83 -10.86 2.02 -13.43
CA LEU A 83 -11.27 0.97 -12.50
C LEU A 83 -11.17 -0.44 -13.11
N GLN A 84 -11.36 -0.59 -14.42
CA GLN A 84 -11.39 -1.91 -15.07
C GLN A 84 -10.06 -2.68 -14.94
N SER A 85 -8.92 -1.98 -14.93
CA SER A 85 -7.60 -2.62 -14.84
C SER A 85 -7.13 -2.88 -13.41
N LEU A 86 -7.76 -2.28 -12.40
CA LEU A 86 -7.31 -2.38 -11.02
C LEU A 86 -7.47 -3.77 -10.39
N PRO A 87 -8.58 -4.51 -10.60
CA PRO A 87 -8.70 -5.86 -10.07
C PRO A 87 -7.58 -6.79 -10.53
N GLU A 88 -7.22 -6.74 -11.81
CA GLU A 88 -6.11 -7.53 -12.37
C GLU A 88 -4.76 -7.10 -11.79
N ALA A 89 -4.51 -5.79 -11.72
CA ALA A 89 -3.28 -5.25 -11.13
C ALA A 89 -3.12 -5.66 -9.66
N ILE A 90 -4.20 -5.56 -8.87
CA ILE A 90 -4.22 -5.96 -7.46
C ILE A 90 -3.93 -7.45 -7.33
N TRP A 91 -4.62 -8.30 -8.10
CA TRP A 91 -4.40 -9.75 -8.08
C TRP A 91 -2.96 -10.11 -8.44
N SER A 92 -2.40 -9.48 -9.49
CA SER A 92 -1.01 -9.68 -9.90
C SER A 92 -0.03 -9.30 -8.78
N LEU A 93 -0.24 -8.16 -8.11
CA LEU A 93 0.58 -7.70 -7.00
C LEU A 93 0.45 -8.60 -5.75
N GLU A 94 -0.74 -9.13 -5.45
CA GLU A 94 -0.92 -10.14 -4.39
C GLU A 94 -0.10 -11.41 -4.69
N ARG A 95 -0.15 -11.88 -5.94
CA ARG A 95 0.64 -13.03 -6.40
C ARG A 95 2.14 -12.74 -6.30
N ASP A 96 2.57 -11.55 -6.69
CA ASP A 96 3.98 -11.16 -6.62
C ASP A 96 4.47 -11.02 -5.18
N THR A 97 3.61 -10.54 -4.26
CA THR A 97 3.90 -10.54 -2.82
C THR A 97 4.20 -11.95 -2.33
N HIS A 98 3.38 -12.92 -2.75
CA HIS A 98 3.58 -14.34 -2.43
C HIS A 98 4.86 -14.91 -3.05
N ARG A 99 5.12 -14.63 -4.34
CA ARG A 99 6.36 -15.06 -5.02
C ARG A 99 7.61 -14.50 -4.33
N CYS A 100 7.60 -13.23 -3.95
CA CYS A 100 8.71 -12.60 -3.24
C CYS A 100 8.95 -13.29 -1.89
N MET A 101 7.88 -13.57 -1.13
CA MET A 101 8.00 -14.28 0.15
C MET A 101 8.61 -15.69 -0.02
N ILE A 102 8.24 -16.41 -1.08
CA ILE A 102 8.83 -17.73 -1.39
C ILE A 102 10.32 -17.58 -1.76
N ALA A 103 10.66 -16.58 -2.56
CA ALA A 103 12.02 -16.35 -3.04
C ALA A 103 13.00 -15.94 -1.94
N ILE A 104 12.52 -15.39 -0.82
CA ILE A 104 13.36 -15.11 0.35
C ILE A 104 13.83 -16.47 0.94
N PRO A 105 15.15 -16.72 1.02
CA PRO A 105 15.68 -17.94 1.62
C PRO A 105 15.25 -18.13 3.06
N ASP A 106 15.06 -19.39 3.46
CA ASP A 106 14.73 -19.71 4.84
C ASP A 106 15.87 -19.30 5.78
N GLY A 107 15.53 -18.52 6.80
CA GLY A 107 16.52 -17.93 7.69
C GLY A 107 15.90 -16.97 8.71
N PRO A 108 16.73 -16.35 9.58
CA PRO A 108 16.25 -15.42 10.59
C PRO A 108 15.41 -14.28 10.01
N LEU A 109 15.83 -13.75 8.86
CA LEU A 109 15.19 -12.62 8.20
C LEU A 109 13.79 -12.96 7.67
N LYS A 110 13.63 -14.08 6.95
CA LYS A 110 12.31 -14.58 6.53
C LYS A 110 11.40 -14.84 7.72
N ARG A 111 11.92 -15.47 8.78
CA ARG A 111 11.14 -15.72 10.01
C ARG A 111 10.69 -14.43 10.68
N MET A 112 11.57 -13.43 10.75
CA MET A 112 11.23 -12.10 11.27
C MET A 112 10.13 -11.44 10.44
N LEU A 113 10.25 -11.45 9.11
CA LEU A 113 9.25 -10.88 8.21
C LEU A 113 7.90 -11.60 8.35
N CYS A 114 7.89 -12.94 8.32
CA CYS A 114 6.70 -13.75 8.54
C CYS A 114 6.06 -13.49 9.91
N ALA A 115 6.86 -13.34 10.96
CA ALA A 115 6.35 -13.02 12.29
C ALA A 115 5.75 -11.61 12.35
N HIS A 116 6.39 -10.64 11.69
CA HIS A 116 5.90 -9.26 11.60
C HIS A 116 4.53 -9.23 10.91
N VAL A 117 4.40 -9.78 9.70
CA VAL A 117 3.14 -9.72 8.91
C VAL A 117 2.00 -10.53 9.53
N LYS A 118 2.29 -11.54 10.35
CA LYS A 118 1.27 -12.31 11.10
C LYS A 118 0.62 -11.52 12.23
N ARG A 119 1.24 -10.45 12.71
CA ARG A 119 0.63 -9.59 13.74
C ARG A 119 -0.53 -8.84 13.12
N LYS A 120 -1.72 -8.93 13.71
CA LYS A 120 -2.94 -8.28 13.17
C LYS A 120 -2.78 -6.77 12.98
N ASP A 121 -1.92 -6.14 13.78
CA ASP A 121 -1.67 -4.70 13.86
C ASP A 121 -0.31 -4.28 13.29
N TRP A 122 0.36 -5.14 12.51
CA TRP A 122 1.70 -4.85 11.98
C TRP A 122 1.76 -3.50 11.25
N TYR A 123 0.71 -3.21 10.48
CA TYR A 123 0.53 -1.98 9.71
C TYR A 123 0.28 -0.74 10.57
N LEU A 124 0.11 -0.89 11.89
CA LEU A 124 -0.09 0.20 12.86
C LEU A 124 1.12 0.43 13.76
N SER A 125 2.27 -0.15 13.44
CA SER A 125 3.52 0.12 14.18
C SER A 125 3.78 1.62 14.28
N GLN A 126 4.42 2.04 15.38
CA GLN A 126 4.75 3.45 15.62
C GLN A 126 5.52 4.05 14.44
N TRP A 127 6.49 3.32 13.90
CA TRP A 127 7.26 3.74 12.73
C TRP A 127 6.38 4.09 11.53
N LEU A 128 5.45 3.21 11.14
CA LEU A 128 4.58 3.43 9.99
C LEU A 128 3.54 4.55 10.25
N ARG A 129 3.08 4.71 11.49
CA ARG A 129 2.23 5.83 11.90
C ARG A 129 2.95 7.16 11.75
N GLU A 130 4.20 7.24 12.22
CA GLU A 130 5.04 8.43 12.12
C GLU A 130 5.36 8.76 10.66
N GLU A 131 5.70 7.77 9.84
CA GLU A 131 5.91 7.94 8.40
C GLU A 131 4.66 8.55 7.74
N CYS A 132 3.49 7.96 7.97
CA CYS A 132 2.23 8.49 7.46
C CYS A 132 1.97 9.92 7.94
N ALA A 133 2.30 10.25 9.19
CA ALA A 133 2.15 11.60 9.74
C ALA A 133 3.10 12.61 9.05
N ARG A 134 4.37 12.24 8.87
CA ARG A 134 5.40 13.08 8.23
C ARG A 134 5.08 13.35 6.77
N SER A 135 4.47 12.40 6.06
CA SER A 135 3.97 12.62 4.68
C SER A 135 2.69 13.48 4.62
N GLY A 136 2.17 13.99 5.74
CA GLY A 136 0.92 14.77 5.78
C GLY A 136 -0.36 13.92 5.74
N GLY A 137 -0.23 12.62 6.02
CA GLY A 137 -1.32 11.66 6.00
C GLY A 137 -2.26 11.70 7.21
N CYS A 138 -3.22 10.78 7.21
CA CYS A 138 -4.28 10.69 8.21
C CYS A 138 -3.79 10.48 9.65
N CYS A 139 -2.60 9.91 9.86
CA CYS A 139 -2.05 9.67 11.20
C CYS A 139 -1.71 10.95 11.96
N ALA A 140 -1.40 12.06 11.28
CA ALA A 140 -1.17 13.35 11.93
C ALA A 140 -2.47 13.99 12.46
N ARG A 141 -3.63 13.60 11.92
CA ARG A 141 -4.94 14.22 12.21
C ARG A 141 -5.87 13.36 13.07
N GLY A 142 -5.52 12.10 13.30
CA GLY A 142 -6.33 11.19 14.13
C GLY A 142 -7.70 10.83 13.53
N CYS A 143 -7.92 10.95 12.21
CA CYS A 143 -9.23 10.68 11.60
C CYS A 143 -9.63 9.19 11.54
N GLY A 144 -8.73 8.27 11.95
CA GLY A 144 -9.00 6.83 12.02
C GLY A 144 -8.99 6.08 10.68
N CYS A 145 -8.80 6.76 9.54
CA CYS A 145 -8.80 6.10 8.23
C CYS A 145 -7.76 4.98 8.10
N CYS A 146 -6.60 5.09 8.74
CA CYS A 146 -5.53 4.09 8.65
C CYS A 146 -5.82 2.81 9.44
N GLU A 147 -6.77 2.82 10.38
CA GLU A 147 -7.03 1.68 11.29
C GLU A 147 -8.09 0.72 10.74
N ARG A 148 -8.86 1.17 9.76
CA ARG A 148 -9.99 0.46 9.15
C ARG A 148 -9.57 -0.18 7.82
N PRO A 149 -10.28 -1.23 7.36
CA PRO A 149 -10.20 -1.67 5.97
C PRO A 149 -10.43 -0.52 4.99
N ARG A 150 -9.82 -0.61 3.80
CA ARG A 150 -10.05 0.38 2.74
C ARG A 150 -11.41 0.23 2.08
N ASN A 151 -11.84 -1.01 1.87
CA ASN A 151 -13.18 -1.37 1.44
C ASN A 151 -13.53 -2.76 1.97
N ASP A 152 -14.80 -3.12 1.85
CA ASP A 152 -15.32 -4.42 2.32
C ASP A 152 -14.99 -5.57 1.35
N GLU A 153 -14.67 -5.27 0.09
CA GLU A 153 -14.23 -6.26 -0.90
C GLU A 153 -12.82 -6.81 -0.59
N ARG A 154 -12.04 -6.06 0.19
CA ARG A 154 -10.61 -6.30 0.45
C ARG A 154 -10.27 -6.09 1.94
N PRO A 155 -10.93 -6.80 2.88
CA PRO A 155 -10.82 -6.55 4.32
C PRO A 155 -9.41 -6.85 4.90
N GLN A 156 -8.63 -7.66 4.19
CA GLN A 156 -7.24 -8.00 4.50
C GLN A 156 -6.26 -6.87 4.16
N HIS A 157 -6.64 -5.94 3.28
CA HIS A 157 -5.78 -4.87 2.80
C HIS A 157 -5.91 -3.62 3.66
N ARG A 158 -5.16 -3.64 4.77
CA ARG A 158 -5.06 -2.54 5.72
C ARG A 158 -3.70 -1.86 5.57
N GLY A 159 -3.65 -0.56 5.85
CA GLY A 159 -2.41 0.20 5.75
C GLY A 159 -2.60 1.69 5.87
N HIS A 160 -1.49 2.42 5.79
CA HIS A 160 -1.50 3.87 5.81
C HIS A 160 -1.97 4.49 4.50
N CYS A 161 -2.26 5.78 4.53
CA CYS A 161 -2.76 6.48 3.36
C CYS A 161 -1.64 6.73 2.34
N THR A 162 -2.01 6.70 1.08
CA THR A 162 -1.31 7.25 -0.06
C THR A 162 -1.97 8.58 -0.45
N SER A 163 -1.49 9.21 -1.52
CA SER A 163 -2.08 10.46 -2.03
C SER A 163 -3.54 10.31 -2.47
N MET A 164 -3.98 9.08 -2.78
CA MET A 164 -5.35 8.75 -3.20
C MET A 164 -6.32 8.57 -2.02
N CYS A 165 -5.98 9.04 -0.81
CA CYS A 165 -6.93 9.04 0.29
C CYS A 165 -7.86 10.27 0.21
N LEU A 166 -9.17 10.06 0.05
CA LEU A 166 -10.17 11.15 0.03
C LEU A 166 -10.14 12.04 1.29
N CYS A 167 -9.87 11.47 2.46
CA CYS A 167 -9.72 12.24 3.69
C CYS A 167 -8.48 13.15 3.63
N CYS A 168 -7.34 12.63 3.14
CA CYS A 168 -6.14 13.45 2.94
C CYS A 168 -6.35 14.50 1.85
N GLU A 169 -7.02 14.14 0.75
CA GLU A 169 -7.35 15.09 -0.31
C GLU A 169 -8.16 16.27 0.21
N LYS A 170 -9.25 15.99 0.95
CA LYS A 170 -10.08 17.03 1.58
C LYS A 170 -9.27 17.92 2.52
N ALA A 171 -8.42 17.33 3.36
CA ALA A 171 -7.58 18.08 4.28
C ALA A 171 -6.52 18.93 3.56
N ARG A 172 -6.00 18.44 2.43
CA ARG A 172 -5.01 19.13 1.60
C ARG A 172 -5.61 20.23 0.73
N GLY A 173 -6.90 20.15 0.40
CA GLY A 173 -7.63 21.18 -0.35
C GLY A 173 -7.40 21.18 -1.86
N CYS A 174 -6.71 20.18 -2.42
CA CYS A 174 -6.53 20.03 -3.86
C CYS A 174 -6.43 18.56 -4.26
N THR A 175 -6.60 18.21 -5.53
CA THR A 175 -6.41 16.84 -6.05
C THR A 175 -4.99 16.66 -6.59
N ILE A 176 -4.32 15.55 -6.27
CA ILE A 176 -3.06 15.17 -6.94
C ILE A 176 -3.44 14.21 -8.06
N LYS A 177 -3.08 14.57 -9.29
CA LYS A 177 -3.28 13.70 -10.46
C LYS A 177 -2.16 12.67 -10.47
N ILE A 178 -2.48 11.45 -10.09
CA ILE A 178 -1.53 10.34 -10.03
C ILE A 178 -2.08 9.21 -10.88
N ASP A 179 -1.34 8.84 -11.92
CA ASP A 179 -1.73 7.76 -12.82
C ASP A 179 -1.02 6.44 -12.53
N ASP A 180 0.17 6.47 -11.94
CA ASP A 180 0.91 5.30 -11.52
C ASP A 180 1.40 5.43 -10.08
N TYR A 181 1.84 4.30 -9.52
CA TYR A 181 2.46 4.31 -8.20
C TYR A 181 3.73 5.14 -8.16
N ASP A 182 4.59 5.05 -9.17
CA ASP A 182 5.95 5.60 -9.11
C ASP A 182 5.95 7.15 -9.00
N ASN A 183 4.83 7.82 -9.34
CA ASN A 183 4.62 9.26 -9.21
C ASN A 183 3.85 9.69 -7.93
N ASP A 184 3.58 8.79 -6.97
CA ASP A 184 2.82 9.17 -5.77
C ASP A 184 3.68 9.98 -4.78
N ALA A 185 3.30 11.24 -4.57
CA ALA A 185 3.99 12.21 -3.71
C ALA A 185 4.03 11.83 -2.21
N MET A 186 3.20 10.88 -1.77
CA MET A 186 3.20 10.35 -0.41
C MET A 186 4.13 9.14 -0.24
N LEU A 187 4.84 8.73 -1.29
CA LEU A 187 5.80 7.63 -1.20
C LEU A 187 7.04 8.01 -0.42
N VAL A 188 7.32 7.17 0.56
CA VAL A 188 8.62 7.06 1.22
C VAL A 188 9.26 5.75 0.76
N ASP A 189 9.27 5.53 -0.56
CA ASP A 189 9.95 4.38 -1.13
C ASP A 189 11.43 4.71 -1.27
N VAL A 190 12.23 4.31 -0.27
CA VAL A 190 13.69 4.45 -0.26
C VAL A 190 14.35 3.84 -1.51
N PHE A 191 13.66 2.94 -2.22
CA PHE A 191 14.14 2.33 -3.45
C PHE A 191 13.80 3.12 -4.72
N VAL A 192 12.82 4.02 -4.68
CA VAL A 192 12.56 5.00 -5.76
C VAL A 192 13.52 6.20 -5.62
N MET A 193 13.95 6.51 -4.39
CA MET A 193 14.88 7.62 -4.11
C MET A 193 16.36 7.32 -4.40
N GLY A 194 16.71 6.12 -4.84
CA GLY A 194 18.04 5.80 -5.38
C GLY A 194 19.22 5.86 -4.39
N PHE A 195 19.05 5.31 -3.18
CA PHE A 195 20.16 5.15 -2.21
C PHE A 195 20.92 3.83 -2.37
#